data_AF-A0AAN0KV26-F1
#
_entry.id   AF-A0AAN0KV26-F1
#
_cell.length_a   1.000
_cell.length_b   1.000
_cell.length_c   1.000
_cell.angle_alpha   90.00
_cell.angle_beta   90.00
_cell.angle_gamma   90.00
#
_symmetry.space_group_name_H-M   'P 1'
#
loop_
_entity.id
_entity.type
_entity.pdbx_description
1 polymer ?
#
loop_
_entity_poly.entity_id
_entity_poly.type
_entity_poly.pdbx_seq_one_letter_code
_entity_poly.pdbx_strand_id
1 'polypeptide(L)'
;MQIETPPSEKPYEKPEGERRGLVIVNTGDGKGKTTAAFGLAFRATGRGKAVKVYQFMKVPTARFGEHRLSEQVGLPVEGLGDGFSWKSRDLEHSGQLAREGWEKARAAILSGAYFLVVLDEITYPLIYGWLPLQEVLDTLAARPKEVHVCLTGRRCPQEIIDMADTVTEMTMVKHAFKAGIPAQRGIED
;
A
#
# COMPACT_ATOMS: atom_id res chain seq x y z
N MET A 1 27.23 20.48 4.91
CA MET A 1 25.81 20.87 4.90
C MET A 1 25.77 22.35 4.56
N GLN A 2 25.11 22.74 3.47
CA GLN A 2 24.80 24.15 3.25
C GLN A 2 23.64 24.48 4.19
N ILE A 3 23.83 25.48 5.06
CA ILE A 3 22.79 25.94 5.97
C ILE A 3 21.96 26.95 5.19
N GLU A 4 20.70 26.62 4.92
CA GLU A 4 19.76 27.50 4.21
C GLU A 4 18.93 28.30 5.21
N THR A 5 18.63 29.56 4.86
CA THR A 5 17.66 30.36 5.62
C THR A 5 16.25 29.88 5.30
N PRO A 6 15.39 29.59 6.31
CA PRO A 6 14.02 29.19 6.05
C PRO A 6 13.26 30.27 5.25
N PRO A 7 12.44 29.88 4.27
CA PRO A 7 11.63 30.84 3.52
C PRO A 7 10.67 31.57 4.47
N SER A 8 10.61 32.90 4.37
CA SER A 8 9.67 33.75 5.11
C SER A 8 8.32 33.88 4.41
N GLU A 9 8.25 33.48 3.14
CA GLU A 9 7.07 33.56 2.29
C GLU A 9 6.61 32.18 1.86
N LYS A 10 5.32 32.06 1.56
CA LYS A 10 4.73 30.79 1.13
C LYS A 10 5.24 30.45 -0.28
N PRO A 11 5.93 29.32 -0.50
CA PRO A 11 6.60 29.05 -1.78
C PRO A 11 5.68 28.47 -2.86
N TYR A 12 4.36 28.45 -2.63
CA TYR A 12 3.38 27.88 -3.56
C TYR A 12 2.01 28.54 -3.40
N GLU A 13 1.27 28.59 -4.51
CA GLU A 13 -0.10 29.03 -4.55
C GLU A 13 -1.05 28.02 -3.90
N LYS A 14 -2.17 28.50 -3.36
CA LYS A 14 -3.16 27.60 -2.78
C LYS A 14 -3.90 26.87 -3.92
N PRO A 15 -3.95 25.53 -3.91
CA PRO A 15 -4.70 24.80 -4.94
C PRO A 15 -6.21 25.08 -4.82
N GLU A 16 -6.87 25.24 -5.96
CA GLU A 16 -8.32 25.54 -6.07
C GLU A 16 -9.16 24.31 -6.48
N GLY A 17 -8.52 23.16 -6.70
CA GLY A 17 -9.19 21.94 -7.12
C GLY A 17 -10.15 21.34 -6.09
N GLU A 18 -11.10 20.53 -6.57
CA GLU A 18 -12.05 19.81 -5.73
C GLU A 18 -11.36 18.78 -4.83
N ARG A 19 -11.90 18.59 -3.63
CA ARG A 19 -11.49 17.49 -2.76
C ARG A 19 -12.09 16.19 -3.27
N ARG A 20 -11.25 15.17 -3.43
CA ARG A 20 -11.66 13.82 -3.81
C ARG A 20 -10.71 12.77 -3.24
N GLY A 21 -11.17 11.53 -3.27
CA GLY A 21 -10.41 10.31 -3.07
C GLY A 21 -9.23 10.23 -4.04
N LEU A 22 -8.09 9.80 -3.51
CA LEU A 22 -6.81 9.77 -4.21
C LEU A 22 -6.33 8.34 -4.43
N VAL A 23 -5.73 8.06 -5.59
CA VAL A 23 -4.88 6.89 -5.79
C VAL A 23 -3.45 7.26 -5.43
N ILE A 24 -2.90 6.58 -4.44
CA ILE A 24 -1.55 6.83 -3.91
C ILE A 24 -0.71 5.58 -4.12
N VAL A 25 0.49 5.73 -4.68
CA VAL A 25 1.42 4.62 -4.93
C VAL A 25 2.72 4.85 -4.18
N ASN A 26 3.11 3.88 -3.36
CA ASN A 26 4.45 3.81 -2.77
C ASN A 26 5.22 2.65 -3.41
N THR A 27 6.14 2.97 -4.31
CA THR A 27 6.94 1.98 -5.05
C THR A 27 8.46 2.16 -4.85
N GLY A 28 9.29 1.51 -5.65
CA GLY A 28 10.75 1.57 -5.57
C GLY A 28 11.38 0.49 -4.67
N ASP A 29 12.72 0.38 -4.75
CA ASP A 29 13.48 -0.70 -4.10
C ASP A 29 13.85 -0.43 -2.64
N GLY A 30 13.69 0.79 -2.18
CA GLY A 30 13.96 1.25 -0.82
C GLY A 30 12.95 0.74 0.21
N LYS A 31 13.41 0.71 1.46
CA LYS A 31 12.54 0.46 2.63
C LYS A 31 11.62 1.65 2.86
N GLY A 32 10.37 1.37 3.20
CA GLY A 32 9.42 2.38 3.67
C GLY A 32 8.01 2.26 3.12
N LYS A 33 7.78 1.46 2.06
CA LYS A 33 6.53 1.48 1.28
C LYS A 33 5.32 1.10 2.14
N THR A 34 5.38 -0.10 2.72
CA THR A 34 4.38 -0.61 3.66
C THR A 34 4.27 0.26 4.90
N THR A 35 5.39 0.70 5.49
CA THR A 35 5.34 1.53 6.71
C THR A 35 4.70 2.90 6.45
N ALA A 36 4.91 3.50 5.27
CA ALA A 36 4.24 4.74 4.88
C ALA A 36 2.73 4.51 4.65
N ALA A 37 2.34 3.40 4.01
CA ALA A 37 0.93 3.06 3.84
C ALA A 37 0.22 2.79 5.17
N PHE A 38 0.86 2.10 6.11
CA PHE A 38 0.34 1.95 7.47
C PHE A 38 0.32 3.27 8.24
N GLY A 39 1.33 4.13 8.10
CA GLY A 39 1.31 5.48 8.67
C GLY A 39 0.12 6.31 8.16
N LEU A 40 -0.22 6.18 6.87
CA LEU A 40 -1.41 6.79 6.29
C LEU A 40 -2.70 6.18 6.85
N ALA A 41 -2.77 4.85 6.95
CA ALA A 41 -3.89 4.13 7.55
C ALA A 41 -4.13 4.57 8.99
N PHE A 42 -3.10 4.57 9.84
CA PHE A 42 -3.20 5.03 11.22
C PHE A 42 -3.59 6.51 11.33
N ARG A 43 -3.09 7.37 10.43
CA ARG A 43 -3.52 8.77 10.38
C ARG A 43 -5.01 8.90 10.11
N ALA A 44 -5.54 8.14 9.16
CA ALA A 44 -6.97 8.14 8.84
C ALA A 44 -7.80 7.55 9.99
N THR A 45 -7.40 6.40 10.55
CA THR A 45 -8.04 5.79 11.72
C THR A 45 -8.06 6.73 12.92
N GLY A 46 -6.96 7.41 13.23
CA GLY A 46 -6.88 8.40 14.31
C GLY A 46 -7.74 9.65 14.07
N ARG A 47 -8.27 9.84 12.86
CA ARG A 47 -9.26 10.86 12.51
C ARG A 47 -10.69 10.30 12.45
N GLY A 48 -10.91 9.09 12.99
CA GLY A 48 -12.20 8.42 13.01
C GLY A 48 -12.71 7.99 11.63
N LYS A 49 -11.82 7.87 10.63
CA LYS A 49 -12.19 7.43 9.29
C LYS A 49 -12.19 5.91 9.20
N ALA A 50 -13.14 5.35 8.44
CA ALA A 50 -13.18 3.93 8.15
C ALA A 50 -12.04 3.55 7.20
N VAL A 51 -11.20 2.61 7.60
CA VAL A 51 -10.04 2.15 6.82
C VAL A 51 -10.05 0.63 6.75
N LYS A 52 -9.57 0.05 5.66
CA LYS A 52 -9.34 -1.39 5.53
C LYS A 52 -7.99 -1.62 4.84
N VAL A 53 -7.19 -2.54 5.39
CA VAL A 53 -5.89 -2.93 4.83
C VAL A 53 -5.93 -4.38 4.37
N TYR A 54 -5.48 -4.61 3.14
CA TYR A 54 -5.31 -5.91 2.52
C TYR A 54 -3.83 -6.12 2.20
N GLN A 55 -3.25 -7.24 2.62
CA GLN A 55 -1.83 -7.56 2.39
C GLN A 55 -1.72 -8.80 1.51
N PHE A 56 -1.32 -8.61 0.25
CA PHE A 56 -1.36 -9.66 -0.78
C PHE A 56 -0.30 -10.74 -0.60
N MET A 57 0.78 -10.44 0.13
CA MET A 57 1.90 -11.38 0.35
C MET A 57 1.95 -11.97 1.77
N LYS A 58 1.04 -11.56 2.67
CA LYS A 58 1.05 -12.04 4.07
C LYS A 58 -0.05 -13.07 4.30
N VAL A 59 0.27 -14.07 5.11
CA VAL A 59 -0.71 -15.07 5.58
C VAL A 59 -1.77 -14.44 6.48
N PRO A 60 -3.01 -14.97 6.54
CA PRO A 60 -4.06 -14.48 7.44
C PRO A 60 -3.67 -14.50 8.93
N THR A 61 -2.76 -15.39 9.30
CA THR A 61 -2.25 -15.56 10.67
C THR A 61 -1.03 -14.68 10.98
N ALA A 62 -0.64 -13.77 10.09
CA ALA A 62 0.47 -12.86 10.31
C ALA A 62 0.23 -11.98 11.55
N ARG A 63 1.30 -11.74 12.33
CA ARG A 63 1.25 -11.01 13.62
C ARG A 63 2.47 -10.09 13.80
N PHE A 64 2.73 -9.28 12.78
CA PHE A 64 3.76 -8.25 12.79
C PHE A 64 3.36 -7.03 13.65
N GLY A 65 4.27 -6.08 13.88
CA GLY A 65 4.04 -4.93 14.76
C GLY A 65 2.80 -4.11 14.37
N GLU A 66 2.59 -3.88 13.08
CA GLU A 66 1.44 -3.17 12.55
C GLU A 66 0.11 -3.90 12.81
N HIS A 67 0.09 -5.24 12.82
CA HIS A 67 -1.10 -6.02 13.16
C HIS A 67 -1.49 -5.81 14.62
N ARG A 68 -0.52 -5.90 15.52
CA ARG A 68 -0.73 -5.74 16.97
C ARG A 68 -1.30 -4.36 17.29
N LEU A 69 -0.72 -3.30 16.69
CA LEU A 69 -1.23 -1.96 16.87
C LEU A 69 -2.62 -1.79 16.24
N SER A 70 -2.82 -2.36 15.05
CA SER A 70 -4.10 -2.29 14.34
C SER A 70 -5.26 -2.89 15.14
N GLU A 71 -5.03 -4.03 15.81
CA GLU A 71 -6.01 -4.62 16.74
C GLU A 71 -6.36 -3.67 17.90
N GLN A 72 -5.37 -2.98 18.47
CA GLN A 72 -5.61 -2.03 19.58
C GLN A 72 -6.39 -0.79 19.16
N VAL A 73 -6.20 -0.32 17.93
CA VAL A 73 -6.85 0.90 17.42
C VAL A 73 -8.09 0.61 16.56
N GLY A 74 -8.50 -0.65 16.44
CA GLY A 74 -9.66 -1.04 15.65
C GLY A 74 -9.49 -0.84 14.13
N LEU A 75 -8.26 -0.93 13.62
CA LEU A 75 -7.97 -0.93 12.18
C LEU A 75 -8.04 -2.37 11.63
N PRO A 76 -9.00 -2.71 10.74
CA PRO A 76 -9.07 -4.04 10.15
C PRO A 76 -7.94 -4.26 9.14
N VAL A 77 -7.11 -5.28 9.39
CA VAL A 77 -6.01 -5.73 8.52
C VAL A 77 -6.23 -7.20 8.17
N GLU A 78 -6.07 -7.54 6.89
CA GLU A 78 -6.28 -8.90 6.40
C GLU A 78 -5.11 -9.34 5.50
N GLY A 79 -4.43 -10.40 5.90
CA GLY A 79 -3.48 -11.11 5.02
C GLY A 79 -4.23 -11.99 4.04
N LEU A 80 -3.91 -11.87 2.74
CA LEU A 80 -4.59 -12.55 1.64
C LEU A 80 -3.76 -13.64 0.98
N GLY A 81 -2.46 -13.68 1.25
CA GLY A 81 -1.53 -14.62 0.60
C GLY A 81 -1.21 -15.85 1.45
N ASP A 82 -0.30 -16.66 0.96
CA ASP A 82 0.29 -17.82 1.64
C ASP A 82 1.69 -17.52 2.22
N GLY A 83 2.16 -16.27 2.11
CA GLY A 83 3.45 -15.82 2.58
C GLY A 83 4.41 -15.52 1.43
N PHE A 84 5.70 -15.70 1.68
CA PHE A 84 6.72 -15.45 0.66
C PHE A 84 6.62 -16.45 -0.49
N SER A 85 6.39 -15.97 -1.72
CA SER A 85 6.21 -16.81 -2.90
C SER A 85 7.37 -17.75 -3.20
N TRP A 86 8.62 -17.40 -2.86
CA TRP A 86 9.78 -18.29 -3.03
C TRP A 86 9.85 -19.44 -2.01
N LYS A 87 8.97 -19.44 -1.01
CA LYS A 87 8.74 -20.58 -0.13
C LYS A 87 7.52 -21.40 -0.55
N SER A 88 6.71 -20.88 -1.48
CA SER A 88 5.55 -21.58 -1.98
C SER A 88 6.00 -22.79 -2.79
N ARG A 89 5.34 -23.92 -2.54
CA ARG A 89 5.52 -25.16 -3.32
C ARG A 89 4.47 -25.29 -4.41
N ASP A 90 3.49 -24.38 -4.44
CA ASP A 90 2.36 -24.36 -5.34
C ASP A 90 2.02 -22.90 -5.72
N LEU A 91 2.60 -22.44 -6.83
CA LEU A 91 2.40 -21.08 -7.33
C LEU A 91 1.00 -20.88 -7.93
N GLU A 92 0.32 -21.95 -8.33
CA GLU A 92 -1.05 -21.87 -8.83
C GLU A 92 -2.00 -21.52 -7.68
N HIS A 93 -1.82 -22.18 -6.53
CA HIS A 93 -2.54 -21.85 -5.31
C HIS A 93 -2.26 -20.42 -4.83
N SER A 94 -1.00 -19.97 -4.83
CA SER A 94 -0.66 -18.58 -4.50
C SER A 94 -1.37 -17.59 -5.43
N GLY A 95 -1.46 -17.91 -6.73
CA GLY A 95 -2.18 -17.10 -7.71
C GLY A 95 -3.70 -17.09 -7.49
N GLN A 96 -4.28 -18.21 -7.08
CA GLN A 96 -5.70 -18.29 -6.72
C GLN A 96 -6.03 -17.42 -5.51
N LEU A 97 -5.23 -17.51 -4.45
CA LEU A 97 -5.38 -16.67 -3.25
C LEU A 97 -5.29 -15.18 -3.59
N ALA A 98 -4.39 -14.80 -4.50
CA ALA A 98 -4.29 -13.42 -4.95
C ALA A 98 -5.57 -12.92 -5.65
N ARG A 99 -6.19 -13.76 -6.50
CA ARG A 99 -7.47 -13.44 -7.17
C ARG A 99 -8.64 -13.36 -6.18
N GLU A 100 -8.74 -14.31 -5.26
CA GLU A 100 -9.78 -14.29 -4.21
C GLU A 100 -9.61 -13.07 -3.28
N GLY A 101 -8.37 -12.76 -2.92
CA GLY A 101 -8.03 -11.57 -2.14
C GLY A 101 -8.35 -10.27 -2.88
N TRP A 102 -8.14 -10.24 -4.19
CA TRP A 102 -8.52 -9.11 -5.04
C TRP A 102 -10.03 -8.88 -5.04
N GLU A 103 -10.86 -9.92 -5.14
CA GLU A 103 -12.32 -9.74 -5.09
C GLU A 103 -12.79 -9.09 -3.79
N LYS A 104 -12.17 -9.44 -2.64
CA LYS A 104 -12.46 -8.77 -1.36
C LYS A 104 -12.07 -7.30 -1.39
N ALA A 105 -10.87 -7.00 -1.89
CA ALA A 105 -10.36 -5.63 -1.98
C ALA A 105 -11.21 -4.77 -2.94
N ARG A 106 -11.55 -5.33 -4.11
CA ARG A 106 -12.44 -4.72 -5.11
C ARG A 106 -13.80 -4.41 -4.52
N ALA A 107 -14.42 -5.36 -3.83
CA ALA A 107 -15.70 -5.14 -3.15
C ALA A 107 -15.61 -4.00 -2.12
N ALA A 108 -14.55 -3.97 -1.31
CA ALA A 108 -14.34 -2.89 -0.34
C ALA A 108 -14.18 -1.52 -1.00
N ILE A 109 -13.39 -1.43 -2.09
CA ILE A 109 -13.21 -0.18 -2.86
C ILE A 109 -14.54 0.31 -3.43
N LEU A 110 -15.26 -0.57 -4.12
CA LEU A 110 -16.50 -0.20 -4.82
C LEU A 110 -17.67 0.08 -3.88
N SER A 111 -17.64 -0.45 -2.65
CA SER A 111 -18.71 -0.25 -1.66
C SER A 111 -18.90 1.21 -1.23
N GLY A 112 -17.84 2.03 -1.27
CA GLY A 112 -17.84 3.38 -0.71
C GLY A 112 -17.89 3.44 0.83
N ALA A 113 -17.88 2.29 1.52
CA ALA A 113 -17.98 2.22 2.98
C ALA A 113 -16.68 2.62 3.70
N TYR A 114 -15.55 2.57 2.99
CA TYR A 114 -14.24 2.91 3.52
C TYR A 114 -13.76 4.24 2.96
N PHE A 115 -13.23 5.08 3.85
CA PHE A 115 -12.51 6.29 3.45
C PHE A 115 -11.19 5.94 2.76
N LEU A 116 -10.48 4.92 3.25
CA LEU A 116 -9.20 4.47 2.69
C LEU A 116 -9.15 2.93 2.61
N VAL A 117 -8.77 2.42 1.44
CA VAL A 117 -8.38 1.03 1.24
C VAL A 117 -6.89 0.95 0.92
N VAL A 118 -6.14 0.17 1.68
CA VAL A 118 -4.71 -0.09 1.42
C VAL A 118 -4.56 -1.46 0.78
N LEU A 119 -3.87 -1.50 -0.36
CA LEU A 119 -3.50 -2.68 -1.13
C LEU A 119 -1.98 -2.88 -1.00
N ASP A 120 -1.58 -3.46 0.13
CA ASP A 120 -0.17 -3.67 0.44
C ASP A 120 0.39 -4.84 -0.36
N GLU A 121 1.50 -4.58 -1.06
CA GLU A 121 2.25 -5.51 -1.90
C GLU A 121 1.45 -6.09 -3.09
N ILE A 122 0.43 -5.36 -3.56
CA ILE A 122 -0.41 -5.69 -4.73
C ILE A 122 0.37 -5.75 -6.04
N THR A 123 1.52 -5.07 -6.14
CA THR A 123 2.31 -5.11 -7.37
C THR A 123 2.85 -6.51 -7.68
N TYR A 124 3.03 -7.39 -6.69
CA TYR A 124 3.53 -8.74 -6.93
C TYR A 124 2.53 -9.64 -7.67
N PRO A 125 1.25 -9.79 -7.22
CA PRO A 125 0.23 -10.47 -8.02
C PRO A 125 0.13 -10.00 -9.47
N LEU A 126 0.31 -8.68 -9.70
CA LEU A 126 0.28 -8.09 -11.03
C LEU A 126 1.48 -8.52 -11.88
N ILE A 127 2.70 -8.33 -11.39
CA ILE A 127 3.92 -8.62 -12.17
C ILE A 127 4.20 -10.12 -12.28
N TYR A 128 3.60 -10.96 -11.43
CA TYR A 128 3.63 -12.42 -11.57
C TYR A 128 2.53 -12.94 -12.52
N GLY A 129 1.66 -12.07 -13.04
CA GLY A 129 0.59 -12.46 -13.95
C GLY A 129 -0.55 -13.23 -13.28
N TRP A 130 -0.65 -13.19 -11.94
CA TRP A 130 -1.71 -13.87 -11.19
C TRP A 130 -3.03 -13.11 -11.23
N LEU A 131 -2.94 -11.78 -11.25
CA LEU A 131 -4.07 -10.85 -11.30
C LEU A 131 -3.99 -10.02 -12.59
N PRO A 132 -5.07 -9.97 -13.41
CA PRO A 132 -5.10 -9.12 -14.60
C PRO A 132 -4.99 -7.63 -14.25
N LEU A 133 -4.03 -6.94 -14.88
CA LEU A 133 -3.82 -5.50 -14.65
C LEU A 133 -5.07 -4.67 -14.95
N GLN A 134 -5.78 -4.99 -16.03
CA GLN A 134 -6.95 -4.23 -16.46
C GLN A 134 -8.06 -4.22 -15.39
N GLU A 135 -8.27 -5.32 -14.67
CA GLU A 135 -9.28 -5.38 -13.61
C GLU A 135 -8.98 -4.39 -12.47
N VAL A 136 -7.70 -4.19 -12.16
CA VAL A 136 -7.26 -3.20 -11.16
C VAL A 136 -7.47 -1.79 -11.67
N LEU A 137 -7.08 -1.50 -12.91
CA LEU A 137 -7.27 -0.18 -13.53
C LEU A 137 -8.77 0.20 -13.57
N ASP A 138 -9.62 -0.72 -14.03
CA ASP A 138 -11.06 -0.51 -14.13
C ASP A 138 -11.69 -0.28 -12.76
N THR A 139 -11.28 -1.05 -11.75
CA THR A 139 -11.77 -0.88 -10.37
C THR A 139 -11.35 0.46 -9.78
N LEU A 140 -10.09 0.87 -9.99
CA LEU A 140 -9.58 2.15 -9.51
C LEU A 140 -10.30 3.32 -10.20
N ALA A 141 -10.60 3.20 -11.50
CA ALA A 141 -11.34 4.22 -12.25
C ALA A 141 -12.83 4.30 -11.82
N ALA A 142 -13.45 3.15 -11.53
CA ALA A 142 -14.87 3.06 -11.15
C ALA A 142 -15.15 3.34 -9.66
N ARG A 143 -14.11 3.49 -8.83
CA ARG A 143 -14.27 3.70 -7.38
C ARG A 143 -15.13 4.93 -7.07
N PRO A 144 -15.91 4.94 -5.98
CA PRO A 144 -16.60 6.15 -5.53
C PRO A 144 -15.62 7.29 -5.29
N LYS A 145 -16.00 8.51 -5.67
CA LYS A 145 -15.10 9.67 -5.72
C LYS A 145 -14.44 10.03 -4.38
N GLU A 146 -15.01 9.63 -3.25
CA GLU A 146 -14.48 9.89 -1.91
C GLU A 146 -13.51 8.81 -1.40
N VAL A 147 -13.40 7.67 -2.08
CA VAL A 147 -12.57 6.54 -1.63
C VAL A 147 -11.12 6.77 -2.05
N HIS A 148 -10.25 6.82 -1.04
CA HIS A 148 -8.81 6.79 -1.24
C HIS A 148 -8.32 5.34 -1.39
N VAL A 149 -7.37 5.10 -2.28
CA VAL A 149 -6.72 3.80 -2.45
C VAL A 149 -5.21 3.99 -2.39
N CYS A 150 -4.53 3.24 -1.53
CA CYS A 150 -3.07 3.27 -1.43
C CYS A 150 -2.49 1.91 -1.83
N LEU A 151 -1.67 1.89 -2.87
CA LEU A 151 -0.99 0.71 -3.39
C LEU A 151 0.48 0.74 -2.96
N THR A 152 1.00 -0.42 -2.58
CA THR A 152 2.43 -0.57 -2.31
C THR A 152 3.03 -1.71 -3.11
N GLY A 153 4.34 -1.63 -3.30
CA GLY A 153 5.18 -2.73 -3.77
C GLY A 153 6.19 -2.29 -4.81
N ARG A 154 7.13 -3.18 -5.13
CA ARG A 154 8.19 -2.90 -6.11
C ARG A 154 7.65 -2.97 -7.54
N ARG A 155 8.29 -2.28 -8.48
CA ARG A 155 8.01 -2.38 -9.93
C ARG A 155 6.52 -2.22 -10.24
N CYS A 156 5.91 -1.15 -9.72
CA CYS A 156 4.52 -0.84 -10.02
C CYS A 156 4.33 -0.67 -11.54
N PRO A 157 3.32 -1.30 -12.17
CA PRO A 157 3.04 -1.11 -13.59
C PRO A 157 2.87 0.36 -13.96
N GLN A 158 3.37 0.77 -15.13
CA GLN A 158 3.36 2.17 -15.56
C GLN A 158 1.94 2.72 -15.68
N GLU A 159 1.00 1.89 -16.09
CA GLU A 159 -0.41 2.23 -16.23
C GLU A 159 -1.05 2.62 -14.89
N ILE A 160 -0.62 1.99 -13.79
CA ILE A 160 -1.05 2.37 -12.44
C ILE A 160 -0.38 3.68 -12.00
N ILE A 161 0.91 3.87 -12.35
CA ILE A 161 1.65 5.11 -12.06
C ILE A 161 0.98 6.29 -12.77
N ASP A 162 0.65 6.14 -14.05
CA ASP A 162 0.07 7.19 -14.88
C ASP A 162 -1.33 7.62 -14.40
N MET A 163 -2.13 6.69 -13.87
CA MET A 163 -3.45 7.01 -13.31
C MET A 163 -3.41 7.55 -11.88
N ALA A 164 -2.30 7.35 -11.17
CA ALA A 164 -2.20 7.68 -9.75
C ALA A 164 -2.12 9.19 -9.52
N ASP A 165 -2.80 9.66 -8.48
CA ASP A 165 -2.77 11.07 -8.09
C ASP A 165 -1.46 11.44 -7.37
N THR A 166 -0.80 10.46 -6.75
CA THR A 166 0.47 10.65 -6.06
C THR A 166 1.30 9.38 -6.14
N VAL A 167 2.53 9.51 -6.62
CA VAL A 167 3.49 8.40 -6.67
C VAL A 167 4.75 8.82 -5.94
N THR A 168 5.18 7.98 -4.99
CA THR A 168 6.48 8.10 -4.34
C THR A 168 7.31 6.88 -4.69
N GLU A 169 8.45 7.10 -5.34
CA GLU A 169 9.47 6.09 -5.51
C GLU A 169 10.48 6.14 -4.36
N MET A 170 10.44 5.12 -3.51
CA MET A 170 11.42 4.96 -2.44
C MET A 170 12.71 4.43 -3.04
N THR A 171 13.61 5.33 -3.41
CA THR A 171 14.94 4.97 -3.91
C THR A 171 15.81 4.45 -2.76
N MET A 172 16.46 3.29 -2.96
CA MET A 172 17.38 2.73 -1.98
C MET A 172 18.74 3.44 -2.02
N VAL A 173 18.83 4.61 -1.40
CA VAL A 173 20.11 5.35 -1.26
C VAL A 173 21.12 4.56 -0.42
N LYS A 174 20.65 3.98 0.69
CA LYS A 174 21.41 3.06 1.54
C LYS A 174 20.45 2.11 2.26
N HIS A 175 20.93 0.92 2.64
CA HIS A 175 20.14 -0.03 3.43
C HIS A 175 21.04 -0.79 4.40
N ALA A 176 20.60 -0.99 5.65
CA ALA A 176 21.37 -1.64 6.70
C ALA A 176 21.79 -3.08 6.33
N PHE A 177 20.90 -3.82 5.66
CA PHE A 177 21.21 -5.16 5.11
C PHE A 177 22.46 -5.18 4.22
N LYS A 178 22.71 -4.15 3.40
CA LYS A 178 23.92 -4.08 2.56
C LYS A 178 25.21 -3.91 3.37
N ALA A 179 25.11 -3.52 4.63
CA ALA A 179 26.20 -3.46 5.60
C ALA A 179 26.27 -4.72 6.48
N GLY A 180 25.52 -5.79 6.17
CA GLY A 180 25.51 -7.04 6.92
C GLY A 180 24.68 -7.01 8.22
N ILE A 181 23.93 -5.93 8.47
CA ILE A 181 23.07 -5.81 9.66
C ILE A 181 21.78 -6.63 9.42
N PRO A 182 21.47 -7.62 10.27
CA PRO A 182 20.26 -8.44 10.13
C PRO A 182 18.99 -7.64 10.46
N ALA A 183 17.85 -8.18 10.05
CA ALA A 183 16.53 -7.65 10.40
C ALA A 183 16.36 -7.54 11.92
N GLN A 184 15.79 -6.43 12.38
CA GLN A 184 15.57 -6.15 13.80
C GLN A 184 14.09 -6.08 14.13
N ARG A 185 13.73 -6.66 15.28
CA ARG A 185 12.36 -6.63 15.76
C ARG A 185 11.89 -5.19 15.99
N GLY A 186 10.71 -4.86 15.50
CA GLY A 186 10.16 -3.50 15.47
C GLY A 186 10.65 -2.62 14.32
N ILE A 187 11.59 -3.08 13.48
CA ILE A 187 12.14 -2.30 12.35
C ILE A 187 11.90 -2.98 11.00
N GLU A 188 12.18 -4.28 10.87
CA GLU A 188 12.02 -5.08 9.63
C GLU A 188 11.04 -6.27 9.77
N ASP A 189 10.49 -6.47 10.98
CA ASP A 189 9.63 -7.60 11.38
C ASP A 189 8.89 -8.31 10.24
#